data_AF-A0A9K3E8Z1-F1
#
_entry.id   AF-A0A9K3E8Z1-F1
#
_cell.length_a   1.000
_cell.length_b   1.000
_cell.length_c   1.000
_cell.angle_alpha   90.00
_cell.angle_beta   90.00
_cell.angle_gamma   90.00
#
_symmetry.space_group_name_H-M   'P 1'
#
loop_
_entity.id
_entity.type
_entity.pdbx_description
1 polymer ?
#
loop_
_entity_poly.entity_id
_entity_poly.type
_entity_poly.pdbx_seq_one_letter_code
_entity_poly.pdbx_strand_id
1 'polypeptide(L)'
;MWADFFYEGNLRLPLTVFVAEVWEYNHIHISQLSPFGVIRIRNFEYSFRALGLDVTVENFRRFYQLTVNTGFFSFGQRYGSPKLITPPKGITKWKTKFFYIKAVAVVANMTMRNVNETIPAEDIVLPTAETVGWFPKLKTIKFKKLDNSQLWVLRMMLTRPDRRARPVVLEKSGGRCPEEDI
;
A
#
# COMPACT_ATOMS: atom_id res chain seq x y z
N MET A 1 11.03 -12.89 -6.36
CA MET A 1 9.62 -13.31 -6.51
C MET A 1 8.72 -12.04 -6.54
N TRP A 2 7.43 -12.05 -6.93
CA TRP A 2 6.56 -10.88 -6.64
C TRP A 2 6.27 -10.68 -5.18
N ALA A 3 6.53 -11.73 -4.39
CA ALA A 3 6.76 -11.56 -2.97
C ALA A 3 7.69 -10.37 -2.77
N ASP A 4 8.80 -10.23 -3.51
CA ASP A 4 9.69 -9.05 -3.47
C ASP A 4 8.95 -7.73 -3.73
N PHE A 5 8.03 -7.63 -4.71
CA PHE A 5 7.25 -6.41 -4.94
C PHE A 5 6.38 -6.06 -3.73
N PHE A 6 5.58 -7.01 -3.25
CA PHE A 6 4.75 -6.81 -2.07
C PHE A 6 5.57 -6.62 -0.82
N TYR A 7 6.72 -7.26 -0.74
CA TYR A 7 7.65 -7.19 0.37
C TYR A 7 8.40 -5.86 0.40
N GLU A 8 8.84 -5.35 -0.75
CA GLU A 8 9.35 -3.99 -0.97
C GLU A 8 8.23 -2.95 -0.85
N GLY A 9 6.98 -3.34 -1.09
CA GLY A 9 5.80 -2.51 -0.86
C GLY A 9 5.32 -2.50 0.58
N ASN A 10 5.86 -3.38 1.44
CA ASN A 10 5.27 -3.79 2.72
C ASN A 10 3.79 -4.22 2.63
N LEU A 11 3.31 -4.62 1.45
CA LEU A 11 2.01 -5.24 1.28
C LEU A 11 2.05 -6.68 1.78
N ARG A 12 1.17 -7.00 2.72
CA ARG A 12 0.94 -8.37 3.17
C ARG A 12 -0.52 -8.72 2.98
N LEU A 13 -0.75 -9.97 2.60
CA LEU A 13 -2.08 -10.55 2.55
C LEU A 13 -2.34 -11.33 3.85
N PRO A 14 -3.54 -11.21 4.44
CA PRO A 14 -4.65 -10.37 4.00
C PRO A 14 -4.40 -8.86 4.30
N LEU A 15 -4.92 -7.98 3.45
CA LEU A 15 -4.65 -6.53 3.43
C LEU A 15 -5.10 -5.81 4.71
N THR A 16 -4.45 -4.74 5.15
CA THR A 16 -5.04 -3.93 6.24
C THR A 16 -6.38 -3.33 5.81
N VAL A 17 -7.28 -3.11 6.78
CA VAL A 17 -8.60 -2.47 6.52
C VAL A 17 -8.42 -1.17 5.76
N PHE A 18 -7.48 -0.32 6.20
CA PHE A 18 -7.19 0.94 5.54
C PHE A 18 -6.71 0.78 4.08
N VAL A 19 -5.89 -0.23 3.76
CA VAL A 19 -5.49 -0.48 2.37
C VAL A 19 -6.70 -0.85 1.52
N ALA A 20 -7.62 -1.66 2.05
CA ALA A 20 -8.87 -2.00 1.38
C ALA A 20 -9.74 -0.75 1.14
N GLU A 21 -9.92 0.09 2.16
CA GLU A 21 -10.68 1.34 2.07
C GLU A 21 -10.13 2.29 1.01
N VAL A 22 -8.80 2.45 0.93
CA VAL A 22 -8.18 3.30 -0.11
C VAL A 22 -8.44 2.74 -1.51
N TRP A 23 -8.40 1.41 -1.69
CA TRP A 23 -8.66 0.81 -3.01
C TRP A 23 -10.11 0.92 -3.42
N GLU A 24 -11.03 0.65 -2.49
CA GLU A 24 -12.47 0.78 -2.70
C GLU A 24 -12.86 2.21 -3.02
N TYR A 25 -12.37 3.18 -2.24
CA TYR A 25 -12.65 4.60 -2.45
C TYR A 25 -12.21 5.07 -3.84
N ASN A 26 -11.05 4.62 -4.32
CA ASN A 26 -10.53 5.05 -5.62
C ASN A 26 -11.04 4.18 -6.79
N HIS A 27 -11.82 3.14 -6.51
CA HIS A 27 -12.29 2.14 -7.48
C HIS A 27 -11.16 1.44 -8.23
N ILE A 28 -10.04 1.15 -7.57
CA ILE A 28 -8.82 0.59 -8.21
C ILE A 28 -8.66 -0.89 -7.91
N HIS A 29 -8.34 -1.65 -8.96
CA HIS A 29 -7.93 -3.03 -8.81
C HIS A 29 -6.44 -3.13 -8.45
N ILE A 30 -6.07 -4.05 -7.56
CA ILE A 30 -4.68 -4.23 -7.07
C ILE A 30 -3.65 -4.36 -8.19
N SER A 31 -4.03 -4.97 -9.33
CA SER A 31 -3.13 -5.15 -10.49
C SER A 31 -2.85 -3.85 -11.26
N GLN A 32 -3.66 -2.82 -11.05
CA GLN A 32 -3.51 -1.52 -11.72
C GLN A 32 -2.66 -0.54 -10.90
N LEU A 33 -2.31 -0.89 -9.65
CA LEU A 33 -1.55 -0.04 -8.77
C LEU A 33 -0.04 -0.27 -8.93
N SER A 34 0.69 0.81 -9.16
CA SER A 34 2.15 0.80 -9.19
C SER A 34 2.76 0.51 -7.81
N PRO A 35 4.01 0.02 -7.76
CA PRO A 35 4.67 -0.24 -6.50
C PRO A 35 4.79 0.96 -5.57
N PHE A 36 5.05 2.12 -6.14
CA PHE A 36 5.12 3.37 -5.40
C PHE A 36 3.77 3.75 -4.78
N GLY A 37 2.65 3.41 -5.41
CA GLY A 37 1.32 3.63 -4.86
C GLY A 37 1.12 2.83 -3.57
N VAL A 38 1.43 1.53 -3.60
CA VAL A 38 1.36 0.65 -2.44
C VAL A 38 2.25 1.14 -1.30
N ILE A 39 3.50 1.50 -1.60
CA ILE A 39 4.46 2.03 -0.62
C ILE A 39 3.90 3.27 0.07
N ARG A 40 3.29 4.20 -0.68
CA ARG A 40 2.73 5.43 -0.11
C ARG A 40 1.56 5.15 0.83
N ILE A 41 0.63 4.26 0.46
CA ILE A 41 -0.48 3.85 1.35
C ILE A 41 0.08 3.26 2.65
N ARG A 42 1.00 2.29 2.54
CA ARG A 42 1.54 1.58 3.71
C ARG A 42 2.35 2.47 4.63
N ASN A 43 3.12 3.41 4.09
CA ASN A 43 3.90 4.34 4.91
C ASN A 43 3.04 5.41 5.56
N PHE A 44 1.98 5.87 4.89
CA PHE A 44 0.99 6.74 5.51
C PHE A 44 0.36 6.05 6.73
N GLU A 45 -0.14 4.82 6.55
CA GLU A 45 -0.75 4.04 7.62
C GLU A 45 0.23 3.88 8.80
N TYR A 46 1.47 3.49 8.51
CA TYR A 46 2.50 3.36 9.53
C TYR A 46 2.72 4.67 10.31
N SER A 47 2.92 5.79 9.61
CA SER A 47 3.21 7.07 10.24
C SER A 47 2.08 7.56 11.13
N PHE A 48 0.82 7.37 10.69
CA PHE A 48 -0.35 7.75 11.48
C PHE A 48 -0.52 6.84 12.69
N ARG A 49 -0.42 5.51 12.52
CA ARG A 49 -0.53 4.56 13.64
C ARG A 49 0.59 4.72 14.66
N ALA A 50 1.81 5.02 14.23
CA ALA A 50 2.94 5.26 15.13
C ALA A 50 2.75 6.52 16.00
N LEU A 51 1.93 7.48 15.55
CA LEU A 51 1.57 8.68 16.29
C LEU A 51 0.22 8.56 17.03
N GLY A 52 -0.43 7.39 16.98
CA GLY A 52 -1.76 7.19 17.56
C GLY A 52 -2.86 8.00 16.87
N LEU A 53 -2.68 8.34 15.59
CA LEU A 53 -3.63 9.12 14.80
C LEU A 53 -4.59 8.21 14.01
N ASP A 54 -5.76 8.76 13.70
CA ASP A 54 -6.76 8.07 12.89
C ASP A 54 -6.31 7.93 11.43
N VAL A 55 -6.19 6.68 11.01
CA VAL A 55 -5.87 6.31 9.63
C VAL A 55 -7.16 6.29 8.83
N THR A 56 -7.44 7.37 8.12
CA THR A 56 -8.64 7.49 7.26
C THR A 56 -8.26 7.83 5.83
N VAL A 57 -9.12 7.46 4.89
CA VAL A 57 -8.95 7.82 3.47
C VAL A 57 -8.94 9.34 3.30
N GLU A 58 -9.74 10.07 4.09
CA GLU A 58 -9.75 11.53 4.09
C GLU A 58 -8.37 12.10 4.48
N ASN A 59 -7.78 11.63 5.58
CA ASN A 59 -6.45 12.08 5.98
C ASN A 59 -5.40 11.71 4.93
N PHE A 60 -5.50 10.53 4.30
CA PHE A 60 -4.59 10.12 3.23
C PHE A 60 -4.65 11.07 2.02
N ARG A 61 -5.85 11.45 1.60
CA ARG A 61 -6.08 12.35 0.45
C ARG A 61 -5.51 13.75 0.66
N ARG A 62 -5.29 14.18 1.91
CA ARG A 62 -4.61 15.45 2.22
C ARG A 62 -3.11 15.43 1.87
N PHE A 63 -2.48 14.26 1.85
CA PHE A 63 -1.06 14.11 1.50
C PHE A 63 -0.86 13.68 0.05
N TYR A 64 -1.81 12.89 -0.45
CA TYR A 64 -1.65 12.21 -1.73
C TYR A 64 -2.87 12.39 -2.61
N GLN A 65 -2.60 12.56 -3.90
CA GLN A 65 -3.62 12.59 -4.94
C GLN A 65 -3.41 11.38 -5.86
N LEU A 66 -4.51 10.76 -6.29
CA LEU A 66 -4.42 9.71 -7.29
C LEU A 66 -3.81 10.26 -8.58
N THR A 67 -2.88 9.52 -9.16
CA THR A 67 -2.28 9.84 -10.46
C THR A 67 -2.21 8.59 -11.31
N VAL A 68 -2.16 8.77 -12.63
CA VAL A 68 -1.87 7.69 -13.58
C VAL A 68 -0.56 8.00 -14.27
N ASN A 69 0.33 7.02 -14.36
CA ASN A 69 1.59 7.13 -15.06
C ASN A 69 1.89 5.81 -15.77
N THR A 70 2.21 5.89 -17.07
CA THR A 70 2.59 4.74 -17.92
C THR A 70 1.65 3.53 -17.78
N GLY A 71 0.34 3.79 -17.71
CA GLY A 71 -0.72 2.77 -17.65
C GLY A 71 -0.99 2.18 -16.26
N PHE A 72 -0.39 2.75 -15.20
CA PHE A 72 -0.63 2.31 -13.82
C PHE A 72 -1.02 3.48 -12.92
N PHE A 73 -1.92 3.22 -11.98
CA PHE A 73 -2.27 4.16 -10.94
C PHE A 73 -1.16 4.27 -9.90
N SER A 74 -1.05 5.45 -9.30
CA SER A 74 -0.15 5.77 -8.20
C SER A 74 -0.73 6.92 -7.38
N PHE A 75 0.01 7.39 -6.40
CA PHE A 75 -0.44 8.44 -5.49
C PHE A 75 0.55 9.60 -5.44
N GLY A 76 0.43 10.61 -6.29
CA GLY A 76 1.30 11.78 -6.28
C GLY A 76 1.25 12.52 -4.94
N GLN A 77 2.39 13.00 -4.44
CA GLN A 77 2.40 13.86 -3.24
C GLN A 77 1.81 15.22 -3.59
N ARG A 78 0.91 15.74 -2.74
CA ARG A 78 0.32 17.07 -2.92
C ARG A 78 1.33 18.17 -2.61
N TYR A 79 1.31 19.24 -3.38
CA TYR A 79 2.11 20.43 -3.12
C TYR A 79 1.84 20.95 -1.71
N GLY A 80 2.89 21.26 -0.93
CA GLY A 80 2.78 21.75 0.45
C GLY A 80 2.59 20.66 1.53
N SER A 81 2.23 19.43 1.16
CA SER A 81 2.15 18.32 2.13
C SER A 81 3.55 17.85 2.53
N PRO A 82 3.81 17.50 3.81
CA PRO A 82 5.11 17.04 4.24
C PRO A 82 5.36 15.64 3.68
N LYS A 83 6.61 15.41 3.29
CA LYS A 83 7.03 14.15 2.70
C LYS A 83 7.10 13.08 3.79
N LEU A 84 6.11 12.18 3.85
CA LEU A 84 6.13 11.11 4.85
C LEU A 84 7.21 10.05 4.57
N ILE A 85 7.60 9.87 3.31
CA ILE A 85 8.57 8.84 2.91
C ILE A 85 9.56 9.36 1.87
N THR A 86 10.82 8.93 2.01
CA THR A 86 11.77 8.90 0.89
C THR A 86 11.59 7.61 0.09
N PRO A 87 10.99 7.65 -1.11
CA PRO A 87 10.76 6.45 -1.90
C PRO A 87 12.10 5.79 -2.29
N PRO A 88 12.13 4.45 -2.44
CA PRO A 88 13.33 3.75 -2.88
C PRO A 88 13.77 4.22 -4.27
N LYS A 89 15.09 4.21 -4.52
CA LYS A 89 15.68 4.57 -5.82
C LYS A 89 15.37 3.46 -6.84
N GLY A 90 14.26 3.61 -7.55
CA GLY A 90 13.90 2.80 -8.73
C GLY A 90 13.59 1.34 -8.40
N ILE A 91 12.29 1.01 -8.35
CA ILE A 91 11.87 -0.39 -8.41
C ILE A 91 11.94 -0.80 -9.88
N THR A 92 12.99 -1.51 -10.27
CA THR A 92 13.21 -1.94 -11.66
C THR A 92 12.64 -3.34 -11.88
N LYS A 93 12.24 -3.66 -13.12
CA LYS A 93 11.76 -5.00 -13.54
C LYS A 93 10.52 -5.53 -12.82
N TRP A 94 9.80 -4.72 -12.03
CA TRP A 94 8.57 -5.17 -11.38
C TRP A 94 7.48 -5.59 -12.38
N LYS A 95 7.47 -5.01 -13.59
CA LYS A 95 6.53 -5.33 -14.67
C LYS A 95 6.75 -6.72 -15.32
N THR A 96 7.88 -7.40 -15.06
CA THR A 96 8.29 -8.60 -15.82
C THR A 96 8.02 -9.92 -15.09
N LYS A 97 7.28 -9.90 -14.00
CA LYS A 97 6.95 -11.11 -13.24
C LYS A 97 5.41 -11.23 -13.32
N PHE A 98 4.75 -12.39 -13.04
CA PHE A 98 3.31 -12.43 -12.59
C PHE A 98 3.10 -13.34 -11.34
N PHE A 99 2.02 -13.16 -10.56
CA PHE A 99 1.64 -14.06 -9.46
C PHE A 99 0.12 -14.04 -9.25
N TYR A 100 -0.41 -15.13 -8.70
CA TYR A 100 -1.84 -15.30 -8.47
C TYR A 100 -2.19 -15.01 -7.01
N ILE A 101 -3.28 -14.27 -6.81
CA ILE A 101 -3.89 -14.06 -5.50
C ILE A 101 -5.25 -14.73 -5.52
N LYS A 102 -5.52 -15.62 -4.56
CA LYS A 102 -6.88 -16.14 -4.38
C LYS A 102 -7.79 -15.00 -3.96
N ALA A 103 -8.96 -14.87 -4.59
CA ALA A 103 -9.92 -13.80 -4.31
C ALA A 103 -10.20 -13.65 -2.80
N VAL A 104 -10.32 -14.75 -2.06
CA VAL A 104 -10.53 -14.77 -0.60
C VAL A 104 -9.44 -14.09 0.23
N ALA A 105 -8.24 -13.89 -0.32
CA ALA A 105 -7.16 -13.18 0.35
C ALA A 105 -7.28 -11.66 0.24
N VAL A 106 -8.14 -11.17 -0.65
CA VAL A 106 -8.46 -9.76 -0.81
C VAL A 106 -9.91 -9.53 -0.41
N VAL A 107 -10.08 -8.89 0.75
CA VAL A 107 -11.41 -8.60 1.32
C VAL A 107 -12.01 -7.31 0.71
N ALA A 108 -11.22 -6.57 -0.08
CA ALA A 108 -11.64 -5.32 -0.71
C ALA A 108 -12.49 -5.58 -1.97
N ASN A 109 -13.56 -4.81 -2.17
CA ASN A 109 -14.28 -4.77 -3.43
C ASN A 109 -13.47 -3.98 -4.48
N MET A 110 -12.72 -4.71 -5.30
CA MET A 110 -11.82 -4.13 -6.30
C MET A 110 -12.47 -4.09 -7.68
N THR A 111 -12.66 -2.89 -8.22
CA THR A 111 -13.15 -2.68 -9.58
C THR A 111 -12.00 -2.32 -10.53
N MET A 112 -12.06 -2.80 -11.77
CA MET A 112 -11.13 -2.33 -12.80
C MET A 112 -11.50 -0.91 -13.23
N ARG A 113 -10.60 0.05 -13.03
CA ARG A 113 -10.78 1.44 -13.46
C ARG A 113 -10.18 1.68 -14.84
N ASN A 114 -10.80 2.52 -15.65
CA ASN A 114 -10.23 2.91 -16.93
C ASN A 114 -8.99 3.81 -16.71
N VAL A 115 -7.82 3.35 -17.15
CA VAL A 115 -6.55 4.09 -17.02
C VAL A 115 -6.47 5.34 -17.89
N ASN A 116 -7.31 5.44 -18.93
CA ASN A 116 -7.39 6.60 -19.81
C ASN A 116 -8.38 7.66 -19.30
N GLU A 117 -9.13 7.35 -18.23
CA GLU A 117 -10.02 8.32 -17.60
C GLU A 117 -9.21 9.46 -16.99
N THR A 118 -9.65 10.70 -17.21
CA THR A 118 -9.06 11.86 -16.57
C THR A 118 -9.30 11.79 -15.06
N ILE A 119 -8.23 11.76 -14.27
CA ILE A 119 -8.33 11.83 -12.82
C ILE A 119 -8.56 13.29 -12.44
N PRO A 120 -9.73 13.64 -11.85
CA PRO A 120 -10.00 15.00 -11.46
C PRO A 120 -9.01 15.44 -10.38
N ALA A 121 -8.52 16.68 -10.49
CA ALA A 121 -7.77 17.29 -9.42
C ALA A 121 -8.71 17.67 -8.28
N GLU A 122 -8.58 17.00 -7.15
CA GLU A 122 -9.35 17.39 -5.96
C GLU A 122 -8.61 18.57 -5.31
N ASP A 123 -9.31 19.68 -5.10
CA ASP A 123 -8.81 20.80 -4.31
C ASP A 123 -9.10 20.53 -2.83
N ILE A 124 -8.07 20.11 -2.10
CA ILE A 124 -8.17 19.76 -0.67
C ILE A 124 -7.24 20.68 0.10
N VAL A 125 -7.83 21.43 1.04
CA VAL A 125 -7.08 22.31 1.94
C VAL A 125 -6.13 21.47 2.79
N LEU A 126 -4.84 21.84 2.79
CA LEU A 126 -3.84 21.18 3.61
C LEU A 126 -4.02 21.51 5.09
N PRO A 127 -3.84 20.53 5.99
CA PRO A 127 -3.70 20.83 7.40
C PRO A 127 -2.48 21.71 7.64
N THR A 128 -2.65 22.75 8.44
CA THR A 128 -1.56 23.57 9.00
C THR A 128 -1.42 23.31 10.49
N ALA A 129 -0.32 23.79 11.09
CA ALA A 129 -0.12 23.78 12.54
C ALA A 129 -1.28 24.41 13.31
N GLU A 130 -1.94 25.40 12.71
CA GLU A 130 -3.08 26.13 13.28
C GLU A 130 -4.36 25.29 13.26
N THR A 131 -4.56 24.49 12.21
CA THR A 131 -5.75 23.62 12.09
C THR A 131 -5.60 22.30 12.84
N VAL A 132 -4.40 21.72 12.87
CA VAL A 132 -4.18 20.34 13.32
C VAL A 132 -2.81 20.20 13.99
N GLY A 133 -2.81 20.10 15.33
CA GLY A 133 -1.59 20.10 16.15
C GLY A 133 -0.65 18.89 15.99
N TRP A 134 -1.08 17.82 15.32
CA TRP A 134 -0.19 16.70 14.98
C TRP A 134 0.59 16.91 13.68
N PHE A 135 0.15 17.81 12.80
CA PHE A 135 0.76 18.01 11.48
C PHE A 135 2.25 18.38 11.55
N PRO A 136 2.70 19.29 12.46
CA PRO A 136 4.13 19.60 12.61
C PRO A 136 4.95 18.45 13.21
N LYS A 137 4.30 17.46 13.84
CA LYS A 137 4.98 16.31 14.48
C LYS A 137 5.35 15.24 13.45
N LEU A 138 4.81 15.30 12.24
CA LEU A 138 5.13 14.36 11.17
C LEU A 138 6.58 14.53 10.73
N LYS A 139 7.34 13.45 10.79
CA LYS A 139 8.72 13.38 10.30
C LYS A 139 8.79 12.46 9.10
N THR A 140 9.61 12.85 8.11
CA THR A 140 9.98 11.97 7.01
C THR A 140 10.65 10.73 7.59
N ILE A 141 10.04 9.56 7.38
CA ILE A 141 10.65 8.30 7.74
C ILE A 141 11.42 7.72 6.55
N LYS A 142 12.55 7.08 6.84
CA LYS A 142 13.20 6.23 5.84
C LYS A 142 12.28 5.06 5.56
N PHE A 143 12.19 4.66 4.29
CA PHE A 143 11.50 3.44 3.92
C PHE A 143 12.09 2.29 4.74
N LYS A 144 11.31 1.79 5.69
CA LYS A 144 11.68 0.67 6.56
C LYS A 144 10.75 -0.49 6.26
N LYS A 145 11.34 -1.63 6.02
CA LYS A 145 10.62 -2.89 5.94
C LYS A 145 10.26 -3.34 7.36
N LEU A 146 8.97 -3.57 7.59
CA LEU A 146 8.46 -3.89 8.92
C LEU A 146 8.42 -5.41 9.10
N ASP A 147 8.96 -5.91 10.21
CA ASP A 147 8.81 -7.33 10.56
C ASP A 147 7.39 -7.65 11.07
N ASN A 148 7.08 -8.93 11.29
CA ASN A 148 5.74 -9.35 11.74
C ASN A 148 5.37 -8.77 13.12
N SER A 149 6.35 -8.65 14.03
CA SER A 149 6.13 -8.13 15.38
C SER A 149 5.79 -6.63 15.35
N GLN A 150 6.52 -5.86 14.56
CA GLN A 150 6.29 -4.43 14.33
C GLN A 150 4.91 -4.20 13.71
N LEU A 151 4.52 -4.99 12.70
CA LEU A 151 3.18 -4.88 12.12
C LEU A 151 2.07 -5.24 13.12
N TRP A 152 2.29 -6.22 14.00
CA TRP A 152 1.31 -6.62 15.01
C TRP A 152 1.10 -5.52 16.05
N VAL A 153 2.19 -4.97 16.59
CA VAL A 153 2.17 -3.85 17.54
C VAL A 153 1.44 -2.65 16.94
N LEU A 154 1.68 -2.39 15.66
CA LEU A 154 1.04 -1.29 14.94
C LEU A 154 -0.36 -1.63 14.44
N ARG A 155 -0.96 -2.79 14.75
CA ARG A 155 -2.28 -3.19 14.27
C ARG A 155 -2.42 -3.13 12.73
N MET A 156 -1.32 -3.38 12.02
CA MET A 156 -1.22 -3.39 10.56
C MET A 156 -1.27 -4.82 9.98
N MET A 157 -1.87 -5.74 10.72
CA MET A 157 -2.25 -7.07 10.23
C MET A 157 -3.74 -7.23 10.48
N LEU A 158 -4.48 -7.71 9.48
CA LEU A 158 -5.82 -8.22 9.75
C LEU A 158 -5.70 -9.36 10.75
N THR A 159 -6.47 -9.26 11.84
CA THR A 159 -6.68 -10.38 12.75
C THR A 159 -7.28 -11.50 11.92
N ARG A 160 -6.53 -12.59 11.71
CA ARG A 160 -7.11 -13.82 11.16
C ARG A 160 -8.24 -14.24 12.10
N PRO A 161 -9.50 -14.35 11.63
CA PRO A 161 -10.56 -14.91 12.45
C PRO A 161 -10.25 -16.35 12.84
N ASP A 162 -9.50 -17.07 11.99
CA ASP A 162 -9.12 -18.46 12.18
C ASP A 162 -7.60 -18.65 12.15
N ARG A 163 -7.04 -19.15 13.27
CA ARG A 163 -5.62 -19.50 13.40
C ARG A 163 -5.19 -20.67 12.50
N ARG A 164 -6.14 -21.42 11.91
CA ARG A 164 -5.88 -22.62 11.09
C ARG A 164 -5.67 -22.34 9.60
N ALA A 165 -5.94 -21.13 9.12
CA ALA A 165 -5.71 -20.79 7.72
C ALA A 165 -4.20 -20.79 7.37
N ARG A 166 -3.77 -21.69 6.49
CA ARG A 166 -2.37 -21.76 6.05
C ARG A 166 -1.98 -20.49 5.26
N PRO A 167 -0.74 -19.99 5.38
CA PRO A 167 -0.26 -18.89 4.52
C PRO A 167 -0.45 -19.26 3.05
N VAL A 168 -1.05 -18.36 2.26
CA VAL A 168 -1.25 -18.57 0.81
C VAL A 168 0.08 -18.44 0.04
N VAL A 169 1.11 -17.88 0.68
CA VAL A 169 2.47 -17.79 0.14
C VAL A 169 3.43 -18.44 1.13
N LEU A 170 3.90 -19.63 0.78
CA LEU A 170 5.13 -20.19 1.31
C LEU A 170 6.26 -19.64 0.44
N GLU A 171 7.12 -18.82 1.01
CA GLU A 171 8.40 -18.51 0.39
C GLU A 171 9.14 -19.86 0.29
N LYS A 172 9.36 -20.37 -0.94
CA LYS A 172 10.25 -21.52 -1.13
C LYS A 172 11.65 -21.06 -0.74
N SER A 173 12.00 -21.21 0.53
CA SER A 173 13.38 -21.21 0.97
C SER A 173 14.06 -22.42 0.33
N GLY A 174 14.85 -22.18 -0.72
CA GLY A 174 15.84 -23.10 -1.29
C GLY A 174 15.36 -24.54 -1.49
N GLY A 175 14.74 -24.83 -2.64
CA GLY A 175 14.44 -26.20 -3.03
C GLY A 175 14.22 -26.29 -4.53
N ARG A 176 15.08 -27.06 -5.20
CA ARG A 176 15.11 -27.35 -6.65
C ARG A 176 13.70 -27.51 -7.26
N CYS A 177 13.56 -27.05 -8.50
CA CYS A 177 12.43 -27.42 -9.36
C CYS A 177 12.37 -28.95 -9.46
N PRO A 178 11.19 -29.58 -9.32
CA PRO A 178 10.98 -30.86 -9.96
C PRO A 178 10.89 -30.62 -11.47
N GLU A 179 11.76 -31.30 -12.21
CA GLU A 179 11.54 -31.69 -13.60
C GLU A 179 10.29 -32.58 -13.68
N GLU A 180 9.48 -32.36 -14.73
CA GLU A 180 8.56 -33.28 -15.42
C GLU A 180 7.38 -33.85 -14.57
N ASP A 181 6.17 -34.06 -15.08
CA ASP A 181 5.77 -34.69 -16.34
C ASP A 181 4.44 -34.13 -16.92
N ILE A 182 4.35 -34.24 -18.25
CA ILE A 182 3.24 -34.04 -19.22
C ILE A 182 3.00 -32.60 -19.71
#